data_AF-A0ABD5JGI6-F1
#
_entry.id   AF-A0ABD5JGI6-F1
#
_cell.length_a   1.000
_cell.length_b   1.000
_cell.length_c   1.000
_cell.angle_alpha   90.00
_cell.angle_beta   90.00
_cell.angle_gamma   90.00
#
_symmetry.space_group_name_H-M   'P 1'
#
loop_
_entity.id
_entity.type
_entity.pdbx_description
1 polymer ?
#
loop_
_entity_poly.entity_id
_entity_poly.type
_entity_poly.pdbx_seq_one_letter_code
_entity_poly.pdbx_strand_id
1 'polypeptide(L)'
;MLRKRTRLIAAPIAAVALTLTIAGYQASASGSSPSGGADRSGRVSEATGPCLADATTLIGDLDADGHPDKISNPGHTGTKMTIQWGAADGSFGEKHAVSALLGAKKGEVATAAVADFRNDGTLDMVVNIVEPADGDDASTARLAEYRPGPLARTDLSSADARHSDIGDQGEAQQLRIANYGDDPYPDLAILNNPGDGQLDRDVRLSTAGSGPGDYDYATQVKYGEFGSTAEPPAMPGDGWKHFYKPCS
;
A
#
# COMPACT_ATOMS: atom_id res chain seq x y z
N MET A 1 34.77 -10.41 55.80
CA MET A 1 33.62 -11.31 56.02
C MET A 1 32.42 -10.50 56.47
N LEU A 2 31.46 -10.21 55.60
CA LEU A 2 30.15 -9.66 55.99
C LEU A 2 29.06 -10.32 55.14
N ARG A 3 28.24 -11.17 55.78
CA ARG A 3 27.15 -11.93 55.17
C ARG A 3 25.94 -11.01 54.96
N LYS A 4 25.52 -10.76 53.71
CA LYS A 4 24.20 -10.19 53.40
C LYS A 4 23.17 -11.33 53.33
N ARG A 5 22.15 -11.28 54.19
CA ARG A 5 21.01 -12.20 54.19
C ARG A 5 19.92 -11.64 53.27
N THR A 6 19.55 -12.40 52.25
CA THR A 6 18.41 -12.16 51.35
C THR A 6 17.11 -12.47 52.09
N ARG A 7 16.13 -11.56 52.06
CA ARG A 7 14.75 -11.82 52.50
C ARG A 7 13.87 -11.92 51.25
N LEU A 8 13.27 -13.08 51.05
CA LEU A 8 12.22 -13.34 50.05
C LEU A 8 10.89 -12.86 50.64
N ILE A 9 10.16 -12.03 49.88
CA ILE A 9 8.77 -11.64 50.20
C ILE A 9 7.88 -12.44 49.26
N ALA A 10 7.01 -13.27 49.85
CA ALA A 10 5.95 -13.98 49.14
C ALA A 10 4.76 -13.04 48.92
N ALA A 11 4.27 -12.96 47.68
CA ALA A 11 3.04 -12.26 47.33
C ALA A 11 1.88 -13.28 47.20
N PRO A 12 0.70 -13.02 47.76
CA PRO A 12 -0.47 -13.88 47.56
C PRO A 12 -1.15 -13.59 46.21
N ILE A 13 -1.48 -14.66 45.49
CA ILE A 13 -2.34 -14.64 44.30
C ILE A 13 -3.79 -14.63 44.78
N ALA A 14 -4.54 -13.57 44.46
CA ALA A 14 -5.98 -13.52 44.66
C ALA A 14 -6.68 -13.91 43.34
N ALA A 15 -7.39 -15.03 43.37
CA ALA A 15 -8.29 -15.47 42.30
C ALA A 15 -9.65 -14.79 42.47
N VAL A 16 -10.12 -14.08 41.44
CA VAL A 16 -11.49 -13.53 41.39
C VAL A 16 -12.31 -14.43 40.48
N ALA A 17 -13.28 -15.11 41.06
CA ALA A 17 -14.31 -15.85 40.34
C ALA A 17 -15.47 -14.90 40.01
N LEU A 18 -15.78 -14.70 38.72
CA LEU A 18 -17.00 -14.02 38.28
C LEU A 18 -18.13 -15.05 38.13
N THR A 19 -19.22 -14.86 38.88
CA THR A 19 -20.47 -15.60 38.71
C THR A 19 -21.35 -14.92 37.64
N LEU A 20 -21.64 -15.62 36.54
CA LEU A 20 -22.67 -15.24 35.57
C LEU A 20 -24.07 -15.46 36.17
N THR A 21 -24.88 -14.40 36.26
CA THR A 21 -26.33 -14.50 36.43
C THR A 21 -27.02 -14.47 35.07
N ILE A 22 -27.59 -15.61 34.69
CA ILE A 22 -28.51 -15.76 33.56
C ILE A 22 -29.91 -15.41 34.05
N ALA A 23 -30.50 -14.34 33.52
CA ALA A 23 -31.93 -14.07 33.67
C ALA A 23 -32.65 -14.57 32.41
N GLY A 24 -33.35 -15.69 32.55
CA GLY A 24 -34.29 -16.18 31.55
C GLY A 24 -35.60 -15.41 31.64
N TYR A 25 -36.09 -14.92 30.50
CA TYR A 25 -37.49 -14.55 30.31
C TYR A 25 -38.04 -15.34 29.12
N GLN A 26 -39.10 -16.07 29.36
CA GLN A 26 -39.89 -16.87 28.41
C GLN A 26 -41.37 -16.51 28.61
N ALA A 27 -42.18 -16.75 27.57
CA ALA A 27 -43.65 -16.62 27.45
C ALA A 27 -44.15 -15.22 27.02
N SER A 28 -45.04 -14.99 26.04
CA SER A 28 -45.87 -15.87 25.20
C SER A 28 -46.34 -15.12 23.93
N ALA A 29 -46.77 -15.88 22.93
CA ALA A 29 -47.30 -15.44 21.63
C ALA A 29 -48.72 -14.85 21.67
N SER A 30 -49.01 -13.91 20.75
CA SER A 30 -50.32 -13.75 20.10
C SER A 30 -50.14 -13.02 18.77
N GLY A 31 -50.55 -13.66 17.67
CA GLY A 31 -50.30 -13.19 16.31
C GLY A 31 -51.23 -12.07 15.83
N SER A 32 -50.84 -11.45 14.71
CA SER A 32 -51.66 -10.97 13.57
C SER A 32 -50.74 -10.29 12.56
N SER A 33 -50.56 -10.87 11.37
CA SER A 33 -50.22 -10.10 10.15
C SER A 33 -51.52 -9.42 9.64
N PRO A 34 -51.52 -8.42 8.72
CA PRO A 34 -50.45 -8.03 7.78
C PRO A 34 -50.25 -6.50 7.60
N SER A 35 -49.13 -6.07 7.02
CA SER A 35 -49.06 -5.18 5.83
C SER A 35 -47.66 -4.57 5.63
N GLY A 36 -47.18 -4.71 4.39
CA GLY A 36 -46.28 -3.82 3.64
C GLY A 36 -45.11 -3.14 4.35
N GLY A 37 -43.90 -3.64 4.10
CA GLY A 37 -42.66 -2.89 4.24
C GLY A 37 -41.59 -3.54 3.39
N ALA A 38 -41.11 -2.82 2.38
CA ALA A 38 -40.19 -3.34 1.38
C ALA A 38 -38.82 -3.66 1.99
N ASP A 39 -38.51 -4.94 2.12
CA ASP A 39 -37.12 -5.39 2.21
C ASP A 39 -36.47 -5.21 0.84
N ARG A 40 -35.99 -3.98 0.59
CA ARG A 40 -34.84 -3.78 -0.27
C ARG A 40 -33.66 -4.45 0.42
N SER A 41 -33.56 -5.76 0.22
CA SER A 41 -32.29 -6.48 0.30
C SER A 41 -31.38 -5.87 -0.76
N GLY A 42 -30.76 -4.74 -0.42
CA GLY A 42 -29.59 -4.23 -1.11
C GLY A 42 -28.58 -5.36 -1.04
N ARG A 43 -28.41 -6.07 -2.15
CA ARG A 43 -27.12 -6.70 -2.42
C ARG A 43 -26.14 -5.54 -2.37
N VAL A 44 -25.44 -5.41 -1.25
CA VAL A 44 -24.07 -4.95 -1.32
C VAL A 44 -23.44 -5.95 -2.26
N SER A 45 -23.32 -5.56 -3.54
CA SER A 45 -22.42 -6.26 -4.44
C SER A 45 -21.11 -6.27 -3.68
N GLU A 46 -20.60 -7.44 -3.30
CA GLU A 46 -19.21 -7.53 -2.92
C GLU A 46 -18.45 -6.80 -4.02
N ALA A 47 -17.85 -5.65 -3.68
CA ALA A 47 -16.99 -4.96 -4.61
C ALA A 47 -15.96 -5.99 -5.03
N THR A 48 -15.90 -6.30 -6.32
CA THR A 48 -14.89 -7.23 -6.81
C THR A 48 -13.56 -6.55 -6.51
N GLY A 49 -12.75 -7.15 -5.64
CA GLY A 49 -11.46 -6.58 -5.28
C GLY A 49 -10.57 -6.34 -6.52
N PRO A 50 -9.47 -5.59 -6.38
CA PRO A 50 -8.65 -5.22 -7.52
C PRO A 50 -8.19 -6.44 -8.35
N CYS A 51 -8.14 -6.28 -9.67
CA CYS A 51 -7.82 -7.34 -10.63
C CYS A 51 -6.99 -6.83 -11.82
N LEU A 52 -6.31 -7.73 -12.52
CA LEU A 52 -5.49 -7.40 -13.68
C LEU A 52 -6.30 -7.47 -14.97
N ALA A 53 -6.45 -6.35 -15.65
CA ALA A 53 -7.00 -6.33 -17.01
C ALA A 53 -5.97 -6.85 -18.03
N ASP A 54 -4.69 -6.55 -17.80
CA ASP A 54 -3.56 -7.06 -18.58
C ASP A 54 -2.27 -7.00 -17.73
N ALA A 55 -1.12 -7.30 -18.34
CA ALA A 55 0.16 -7.32 -17.65
C ALA A 55 0.51 -5.98 -16.96
N THR A 56 0.06 -4.85 -17.51
CA THR A 56 0.40 -3.48 -17.08
C THR A 56 -0.79 -2.65 -16.62
N THR A 57 -1.97 -3.26 -16.49
CA THR A 57 -3.20 -2.56 -16.12
C THR A 57 -3.90 -3.25 -14.95
N LEU A 58 -4.04 -2.50 -13.85
CA LEU A 58 -4.84 -2.86 -12.68
C LEU A 58 -6.20 -2.17 -12.78
N ILE A 59 -7.26 -2.89 -12.46
CA ILE A 59 -8.62 -2.38 -12.27
C ILE A 59 -8.95 -2.49 -10.79
N GLY A 60 -9.36 -1.40 -10.17
CA GLY A 60 -9.70 -1.36 -8.75
C GLY A 60 -10.16 0.02 -8.32
N ASP A 61 -10.93 0.09 -7.25
CA ASP A 61 -11.47 1.34 -6.71
C ASP A 61 -10.39 2.06 -5.88
N LEU A 62 -9.88 3.18 -6.39
CA LEU A 62 -8.79 3.94 -5.77
C LEU A 62 -9.32 5.06 -4.86
N ASP A 63 -10.53 5.57 -5.14
CA ASP A 63 -11.13 6.68 -4.41
C ASP A 63 -12.34 6.31 -3.54
N ALA A 64 -12.66 5.01 -3.46
CA ALA A 64 -13.74 4.42 -2.69
C ALA A 64 -15.13 4.95 -3.08
N ASP A 65 -15.36 5.28 -4.36
CA ASP A 65 -16.66 5.70 -4.85
C ASP A 65 -17.58 4.54 -5.26
N GLY A 66 -17.07 3.30 -5.21
CA GLY A 66 -17.78 2.08 -5.60
C GLY A 66 -17.72 1.79 -7.11
N HIS A 67 -16.95 2.53 -7.88
CA HIS A 67 -16.73 2.30 -9.32
C HIS A 67 -15.25 1.95 -9.56
N PRO A 68 -14.95 0.83 -10.24
CA PRO A 68 -13.56 0.46 -10.50
C PRO A 68 -12.87 1.51 -11.36
N ASP A 69 -11.69 1.94 -10.94
CA ASP A 69 -10.79 2.78 -11.72
C ASP A 69 -9.83 1.93 -12.55
N LYS A 70 -9.27 2.53 -13.59
CA LYS A 70 -8.22 1.91 -14.41
C LYS A 70 -6.88 2.57 -14.17
N ILE A 71 -5.94 1.79 -13.64
CA ILE A 71 -4.56 2.19 -13.37
C ILE A 71 -3.65 1.48 -14.37
N SER A 72 -2.93 2.24 -15.20
CA SER A 72 -1.95 1.69 -16.15
C SER A 72 -0.53 2.09 -15.75
N ASN A 73 0.40 1.14 -15.70
CA ASN A 73 1.81 1.34 -15.39
C ASN A 73 2.72 0.71 -16.45
N PRO A 74 2.87 1.34 -17.63
CA PRO A 74 3.70 0.80 -18.70
C PRO A 74 5.16 0.64 -18.25
N GLY A 75 5.70 -0.58 -18.38
CA GLY A 75 7.07 -0.91 -17.98
C GLY A 75 7.27 -1.15 -16.47
N HIS A 76 6.21 -1.09 -15.66
CA HIS A 76 6.23 -1.32 -14.21
C HIS A 76 7.17 -0.40 -13.41
N THR A 77 7.66 0.69 -13.99
CA THR A 77 8.64 1.59 -13.36
C THR A 77 8.01 2.63 -12.45
N GLY A 78 6.70 2.86 -12.57
CA GLY A 78 5.98 3.93 -11.87
C GLY A 78 6.11 5.32 -12.51
N THR A 79 7.00 5.53 -13.48
CA THR A 79 7.30 6.84 -14.08
C THR A 79 6.29 7.32 -15.13
N LYS A 80 5.49 6.40 -15.69
CA LYS A 80 4.48 6.68 -16.74
C LYS A 80 3.09 6.24 -16.32
N MET A 81 2.85 6.17 -15.01
CA MET A 81 1.58 5.71 -14.48
C MET A 81 0.45 6.68 -14.80
N THR A 82 -0.70 6.13 -15.16
CA THR A 82 -1.91 6.91 -15.45
C THR A 82 -3.14 6.29 -14.80
N ILE A 83 -4.11 7.14 -14.47
CA ILE A 83 -5.40 6.76 -13.90
C ILE A 83 -6.51 7.24 -14.83
N GLN A 84 -7.54 6.41 -15.01
CA GLN A 84 -8.83 6.82 -15.57
C GLN A 84 -9.90 6.47 -14.55
N TRP A 85 -10.63 7.48 -14.09
CA TRP A 85 -11.66 7.32 -13.08
C TRP A 85 -12.86 6.54 -13.62
N GLY A 86 -13.39 5.62 -12.84
CA GLY A 86 -14.60 4.88 -13.13
C GLY A 86 -15.85 5.75 -13.04
N ALA A 87 -16.85 5.42 -13.86
CA ALA A 87 -18.18 6.02 -13.79
C ALA A 87 -19.24 4.96 -13.48
N ALA A 88 -20.40 5.42 -13.01
CA ALA A 88 -21.52 4.54 -12.63
C ALA A 88 -22.07 3.68 -13.77
N ASP A 89 -21.83 4.06 -15.03
CA ASP A 89 -22.20 3.30 -16.21
C ASP A 89 -21.15 2.25 -16.62
N GLY A 90 -20.06 2.13 -15.86
CA GLY A 90 -18.94 1.23 -16.12
C GLY A 90 -17.93 1.75 -17.15
N SER A 91 -18.10 2.98 -17.65
CA SER A 91 -17.12 3.62 -18.52
C SER A 91 -15.94 4.20 -17.73
N PHE A 92 -14.82 4.43 -18.42
CA PHE A 92 -13.66 5.12 -17.88
C PHE A 92 -13.59 6.53 -18.45
N GLY A 93 -13.35 7.51 -17.58
CA GLY A 93 -13.20 8.91 -17.94
C GLY A 93 -11.88 9.24 -18.64
N GLU A 94 -11.52 10.52 -18.60
CA GLU A 94 -10.25 11.00 -19.16
C GLU A 94 -9.04 10.34 -18.49
N LYS A 95 -7.96 10.22 -19.26
CA LYS A 95 -6.68 9.67 -18.81
C LYS A 95 -5.85 10.76 -18.14
N HIS A 96 -5.64 10.62 -16.85
CA HIS A 96 -4.81 11.50 -16.04
C HIS A 96 -3.42 10.89 -15.83
N ALA A 97 -2.36 11.66 -16.11
CA ALA A 97 -1.02 11.28 -15.69
C ALA A 97 -0.89 11.45 -14.18
N VAL A 98 -0.34 10.46 -13.48
CA VAL A 98 -0.11 10.56 -12.02
C VAL A 98 0.80 11.74 -11.70
N SER A 99 1.81 12.02 -12.53
CA SER A 99 2.66 13.21 -12.37
C SER A 99 1.90 14.53 -12.38
N ALA A 100 0.84 14.65 -13.18
CA ALA A 100 0.01 15.85 -13.24
C ALA A 100 -0.86 15.99 -11.97
N LEU A 101 -1.45 14.89 -11.49
CA LEU A 101 -2.24 14.87 -10.25
C LEU A 101 -1.37 15.22 -9.03
N LEU A 102 -0.13 14.71 -8.99
CA LEU A 102 0.82 15.01 -7.92
C LEU A 102 1.47 16.41 -8.03
N GLY A 103 1.15 17.18 -9.08
CA GLY A 103 1.70 18.52 -9.28
C GLY A 103 3.20 18.54 -9.57
N ALA A 104 3.72 17.54 -10.30
CA ALA A 104 5.12 17.55 -10.75
C ALA A 104 5.39 18.75 -11.67
N LYS A 105 6.51 19.43 -11.42
CA LYS A 105 6.94 20.62 -12.17
C LYS A 105 7.79 20.20 -13.37
N LYS A 106 8.04 21.16 -14.27
CA LYS A 106 8.98 20.96 -15.38
C LYS A 106 10.37 20.63 -14.81
N GLY A 107 10.96 19.53 -15.26
CA GLY A 107 12.25 19.03 -14.77
C GLY A 107 12.10 17.93 -13.71
N GLU A 108 10.95 17.84 -13.05
CA GLU A 108 10.69 16.79 -12.06
C GLU A 108 10.15 15.52 -12.71
N VAL A 109 10.50 14.38 -12.11
CA VAL A 109 9.94 13.06 -12.41
C VAL A 109 9.12 12.60 -11.22
N ALA A 110 7.86 12.27 -11.47
CA ALA A 110 7.03 11.58 -10.50
C ALA A 110 7.11 10.07 -10.73
N THR A 111 7.25 9.33 -9.65
CA THR A 111 7.18 7.87 -9.61
C THR A 111 6.11 7.44 -8.63
N ALA A 112 5.37 6.40 -8.96
CA ALA A 112 4.35 5.86 -8.08
C ALA A 112 4.28 4.33 -8.16
N ALA A 113 3.92 3.70 -7.05
CA ALA A 113 3.55 2.30 -6.98
C ALA A 113 2.16 2.20 -6.32
N VAL A 114 1.28 1.36 -6.89
CA VAL A 114 -0.09 1.16 -6.41
C VAL A 114 -0.28 -0.30 -6.07
N ALA A 115 -0.70 -0.57 -4.85
CA ALA A 115 -1.10 -1.89 -4.38
C ALA A 115 -1.89 -1.76 -3.07
N ASP A 116 -2.54 -2.85 -2.66
CA ASP A 116 -3.14 -2.98 -1.33
C ASP A 116 -2.05 -3.44 -0.35
N PHE A 117 -1.18 -2.49 0.02
CA PHE A 117 0.02 -2.76 0.83
C PHE A 117 -0.33 -3.26 2.24
N ARG A 118 -1.54 -2.95 2.73
CA ARG A 118 -2.02 -3.37 4.06
C ARG A 118 -2.87 -4.63 4.02
N ASN A 119 -3.21 -5.13 2.82
CA ASN A 119 -4.14 -6.22 2.58
C ASN A 119 -5.50 -5.99 3.29
N ASP A 120 -6.01 -4.77 3.19
CA ASP A 120 -7.29 -4.34 3.80
C ASP A 120 -8.44 -4.20 2.78
N GLY A 121 -8.17 -4.50 1.52
CA GLY A 121 -9.10 -4.40 0.40
C GLY A 121 -9.09 -3.05 -0.31
N THR A 122 -8.31 -2.08 0.18
CA THR A 122 -8.21 -0.75 -0.42
C THR A 122 -6.89 -0.58 -1.13
N LEU A 123 -6.90 0.03 -2.32
CA LEU A 123 -5.66 0.37 -3.00
C LEU A 123 -5.00 1.56 -2.32
N ASP A 124 -3.74 1.37 -1.95
CA ASP A 124 -2.87 2.42 -1.44
C ASP A 124 -1.88 2.86 -2.55
N MET A 125 -1.13 3.94 -2.31
CA MET A 125 -0.09 4.42 -3.22
C MET A 125 1.17 4.85 -2.48
N VAL A 126 2.33 4.49 -3.01
CA VAL A 126 3.62 5.11 -2.65
C VAL A 126 3.98 6.09 -3.76
N VAL A 127 4.36 7.31 -3.42
CA VAL A 127 4.70 8.35 -4.40
C VAL A 127 6.04 8.99 -4.09
N ASN A 128 6.78 9.31 -5.14
CA ASN A 128 7.99 10.12 -5.07
C ASN A 128 8.01 11.17 -6.20
N ILE A 129 8.49 12.37 -5.91
CA ILE A 129 8.81 13.39 -6.91
C ILE A 129 10.22 13.90 -6.66
N VAL A 130 11.06 13.81 -7.68
CA VAL A 130 12.45 14.28 -7.63
C VAL A 130 12.80 15.01 -8.92
N GLU A 131 13.65 16.02 -8.83
CA GLU A 131 14.35 16.57 -9.99
C GLU A 131 15.60 15.69 -10.22
N PRO A 132 15.64 14.86 -11.27
CA PRO A 132 16.72 13.90 -11.44
C PRO A 132 18.09 14.57 -11.48
N ALA A 133 19.10 13.92 -10.93
CA ALA A 133 20.46 14.44 -10.98
C ALA A 133 21.03 14.44 -12.40
N ASP A 134 21.79 15.49 -12.74
CA ASP A 134 22.55 15.58 -14.01
C ASP A 134 23.94 14.89 -13.91
N GLY A 135 24.20 14.12 -12.85
CA GLY A 135 25.50 13.53 -12.54
C GLY A 135 25.43 12.34 -11.59
N ASP A 136 26.52 12.10 -10.86
CA ASP A 136 26.66 11.02 -9.89
C ASP A 136 26.25 11.41 -8.46
N ASP A 137 25.96 12.68 -8.18
CA ASP A 137 25.38 13.09 -6.90
C ASP A 137 23.88 12.85 -6.87
N ALA A 138 23.37 12.18 -5.84
CA ALA A 138 21.94 11.91 -5.70
C ALA A 138 21.12 13.18 -5.46
N SER A 139 19.99 13.33 -6.16
CA SER A 139 18.99 14.36 -5.88
C SER A 139 18.06 13.97 -4.74
N THR A 140 17.69 14.96 -3.91
CA THR A 140 16.69 14.77 -2.84
C THR A 140 15.27 14.87 -3.40
N ALA A 141 14.40 13.95 -2.97
CA ALA A 141 12.98 14.01 -3.27
C ALA A 141 12.32 15.27 -2.70
N ARG A 142 11.50 15.95 -3.52
CA ARG A 142 10.58 17.00 -3.05
C ARG A 142 9.37 16.41 -2.33
N LEU A 143 8.96 15.21 -2.72
CA LEU A 143 7.83 14.47 -2.17
C LEU A 143 8.24 13.01 -2.06
N ALA A 144 8.03 12.39 -0.91
CA ALA A 144 8.24 10.97 -0.68
C ALA A 144 7.22 10.50 0.37
N GLU A 145 6.14 9.86 -0.07
CA GLU A 145 5.01 9.54 0.81
C GLU A 145 4.46 8.15 0.54
N TYR A 146 4.05 7.48 1.62
CA TYR A 146 3.08 6.40 1.56
C TYR A 146 1.70 6.96 1.88
N ARG A 147 0.73 6.64 1.02
CA ARG A 147 -0.64 7.14 1.03
C ARG A 147 -1.60 5.96 1.09
N PRO A 148 -2.03 5.57 2.29
CA PRO A 148 -3.14 4.65 2.49
C PRO A 148 -4.38 5.12 1.71
N GLY A 149 -5.09 4.23 1.03
CA GLY A 149 -6.35 4.59 0.40
C GLY A 149 -7.48 4.82 1.41
N PRO A 150 -8.58 5.47 0.98
CA PRO A 150 -8.84 5.96 -0.38
C PRO A 150 -8.09 7.25 -0.72
N LEU A 151 -7.86 7.48 -2.02
CA LEU A 151 -7.14 8.63 -2.54
C LEU A 151 -8.08 9.65 -3.19
N ALA A 152 -7.85 10.94 -2.95
CA ALA A 152 -8.64 12.00 -3.57
C ALA A 152 -8.38 12.09 -5.09
N ARG A 153 -9.45 12.18 -5.90
CA ARG A 153 -9.34 12.30 -7.37
C ARG A 153 -8.54 13.50 -7.86
N THR A 154 -8.51 14.58 -7.07
CA THR A 154 -7.90 15.86 -7.47
C THR A 154 -6.39 15.86 -7.46
N ASP A 155 -5.78 15.19 -6.47
CA ASP A 155 -4.34 15.30 -6.19
C ASP A 155 -3.73 14.01 -5.60
N LEU A 156 -4.50 12.93 -5.56
CA LEU A 156 -4.13 11.64 -4.96
C LEU A 156 -3.74 11.76 -3.49
N SER A 157 -4.21 12.79 -2.78
CA SER A 157 -3.98 12.93 -1.35
C SER A 157 -4.73 11.86 -0.56
N SER A 158 -4.21 11.55 0.64
CA SER A 158 -4.81 10.62 1.60
C SER A 158 -4.88 11.30 2.97
N ALA A 159 -5.91 10.99 3.75
CA ALA A 159 -6.04 11.47 5.13
C ALA A 159 -4.93 10.94 6.05
N ASP A 160 -4.40 9.76 5.74
CA ASP A 160 -3.38 9.06 6.53
C ASP A 160 -2.01 9.04 5.83
N ALA A 161 -1.81 9.97 4.89
CA ALA A 161 -0.52 10.12 4.21
C ALA A 161 0.61 10.37 5.22
N ARG A 162 1.73 9.68 5.04
CA ARG A 162 2.92 9.82 5.87
C ARG A 162 4.18 9.86 5.02
N HIS A 163 5.22 10.51 5.54
CA HIS A 163 6.56 10.47 4.96
C HIS A 163 7.01 9.02 4.80
N SER A 164 7.62 8.73 3.66
CA SER A 164 8.33 7.49 3.39
C SER A 164 9.79 7.83 3.22
N ASP A 165 10.68 7.02 3.78
CA ASP A 165 12.13 7.24 3.67
C ASP A 165 12.72 6.96 2.27
N ILE A 166 11.87 6.76 1.27
CA ILE A 166 12.31 6.60 -0.12
C ILE A 166 12.94 7.90 -0.59
N GLY A 167 14.17 7.82 -1.05
CA GLY A 167 14.94 9.00 -1.44
C GLY A 167 15.60 9.77 -0.29
N ASP A 168 15.51 9.30 0.97
CA ASP A 168 16.30 9.86 2.08
C ASP A 168 17.77 9.41 2.01
N GLN A 169 18.05 8.29 1.34
CA GLN A 169 19.38 7.69 1.14
C GLN A 169 19.81 7.66 -0.34
N GLY A 170 19.22 8.53 -1.17
CA GLY A 170 19.54 8.59 -2.60
C GLY A 170 18.42 9.20 -3.44
N GLU A 171 18.50 9.03 -4.76
CA GLU A 171 17.43 9.41 -5.68
C GLU A 171 16.61 8.17 -6.07
N ALA A 172 15.35 8.12 -5.64
CA ALA A 172 14.43 7.07 -6.06
C ALA A 172 13.99 7.28 -7.53
N GLN A 173 14.53 6.49 -8.45
CA GLN A 173 14.31 6.60 -9.90
C GLN A 173 13.12 5.77 -10.40
N GLN A 174 12.82 4.65 -9.73
CA GLN A 174 11.70 3.76 -10.08
C GLN A 174 11.10 3.16 -8.82
N LEU A 175 9.80 2.95 -8.83
CA LEU A 175 9.06 2.24 -7.79
C LEU A 175 8.33 1.06 -8.41
N ARG A 176 8.54 -0.14 -7.87
CA ARG A 176 7.94 -1.38 -8.37
C ARG A 176 7.33 -2.19 -7.24
N ILE A 177 6.22 -2.86 -7.54
CA ILE A 177 5.65 -3.87 -6.64
C ILE A 177 6.53 -5.12 -6.70
N ALA A 178 6.80 -5.70 -5.53
CA ALA A 178 7.58 -6.90 -5.35
C ALA A 178 6.86 -7.89 -4.42
N ASN A 179 7.26 -9.16 -4.47
CA ASN A 179 6.85 -10.18 -3.50
C ASN A 179 8.13 -10.74 -2.87
N TYR A 180 8.54 -10.18 -1.73
CA TYR A 180 9.73 -10.58 -1.00
C TYR A 180 9.37 -11.31 0.29
N GLY A 181 9.28 -12.62 0.20
CA GLY A 181 8.98 -13.47 1.37
C GLY A 181 7.72 -14.31 1.23
N ASP A 182 7.04 -14.22 0.07
CA ASP A 182 5.86 -15.02 -0.25
C ASP A 182 4.72 -14.86 0.77
N ASP A 183 4.52 -13.63 1.22
CA ASP A 183 3.46 -13.24 2.13
C ASP A 183 2.36 -12.45 1.39
N PRO A 184 1.19 -12.18 2.02
CA PRO A 184 0.08 -11.55 1.33
C PRO A 184 0.23 -10.02 1.20
N TYR A 185 1.34 -9.42 1.62
CA TYR A 185 1.57 -7.98 1.61
C TYR A 185 2.48 -7.62 0.43
N PRO A 186 1.98 -6.84 -0.55
CA PRO A 186 2.83 -6.30 -1.60
C PRO A 186 4.03 -5.53 -1.02
N ASP A 187 5.24 -5.82 -1.48
CA ASP A 187 6.44 -5.10 -1.05
C ASP A 187 6.83 -4.05 -2.08
N LEU A 188 7.74 -3.15 -1.68
CA LEU A 188 8.26 -2.11 -2.54
C LEU A 188 9.73 -2.39 -2.90
N ALA A 189 10.01 -2.43 -4.20
CA ALA A 189 11.37 -2.34 -4.73
C ALA A 189 11.60 -0.95 -5.32
N ILE A 190 12.67 -0.30 -4.91
CA ILE A 190 13.08 1.03 -5.37
C ILE A 190 14.36 0.88 -6.17
N LEU A 191 14.39 1.41 -7.40
CA LEU A 191 15.68 1.65 -8.06
C LEU A 191 16.20 2.98 -7.51
N ASN A 192 17.20 2.93 -6.66
CA ASN A 192 17.79 4.07 -5.98
C ASN A 192 19.16 4.41 -6.59
N ASN A 193 19.45 5.68 -6.79
CA ASN A 193 20.79 6.17 -7.06
C ASN A 193 21.34 6.77 -5.75
N PRO A 194 22.16 6.04 -4.98
CA PRO A 194 22.76 6.57 -3.75
C PRO A 194 23.87 7.58 -4.04
N GLY A 195 24.37 7.60 -5.28
CA GLY A 195 25.43 8.45 -5.78
C GLY A 195 26.69 7.67 -6.18
N ASP A 196 27.77 8.38 -6.51
CA ASP A 196 29.08 7.83 -6.87
C ASP A 196 29.05 6.83 -8.05
N GLY A 197 28.07 6.95 -8.94
CA GLY A 197 27.87 6.07 -10.11
C GLY A 197 27.27 4.70 -9.78
N GLN A 198 26.75 4.51 -8.58
CA GLN A 198 26.08 3.28 -8.14
C GLN A 198 24.57 3.33 -8.42
N LEU A 199 23.97 2.15 -8.50
CA LEU A 199 22.52 1.98 -8.51
C LEU A 199 22.16 0.79 -7.63
N ASP A 200 21.19 1.00 -6.75
CA ASP A 200 20.76 0.01 -5.79
C ASP A 200 19.30 -0.38 -6.04
N ARG A 201 18.97 -1.66 -5.88
CA ARG A 201 17.61 -2.10 -5.64
C ARG A 201 17.39 -2.09 -4.14
N ASP A 202 16.79 -1.01 -3.66
CA ASP A 202 16.36 -0.90 -2.27
C ASP A 202 15.03 -1.61 -2.05
N VAL A 203 14.83 -2.12 -0.84
CA VAL A 203 13.64 -2.91 -0.47
C VAL A 203 12.95 -2.30 0.74
N ARG A 204 11.62 -2.23 0.71
CA ARG A 204 10.77 -2.03 1.88
C ARG A 204 9.76 -3.17 1.96
N LEU A 205 9.84 -3.93 3.06
CA LEU A 205 8.84 -4.96 3.34
C LEU A 205 7.59 -4.30 3.90
N SER A 206 6.44 -4.82 3.48
CA SER A 206 5.15 -4.38 4.00
C SER A 206 4.67 -5.28 5.13
N THR A 207 3.86 -4.72 6.02
CA THR A 207 3.20 -5.52 7.06
C THR A 207 1.75 -5.11 7.24
N ALA A 208 0.98 -6.01 7.85
CA ALA A 208 -0.42 -5.81 8.19
C ALA A 208 -0.66 -4.44 8.85
N GLY A 209 -1.56 -3.65 8.26
CA GLY A 209 -2.03 -2.39 8.84
C GLY A 209 -1.04 -1.21 8.82
N SER A 210 0.21 -1.39 8.38
CA SER A 210 1.17 -0.29 8.26
C SER A 210 1.60 0.02 6.83
N GLY A 211 1.55 -0.97 5.92
CA GLY A 211 2.07 -0.82 4.56
C GLY A 211 3.60 -0.94 4.53
N PRO A 212 4.30 -0.33 3.55
CA PRO A 212 5.75 -0.39 3.46
C PRO A 212 6.41 0.19 4.71
N GLY A 213 7.38 -0.54 5.26
CA GLY A 213 8.21 -0.11 6.37
C GLY A 213 9.30 0.89 5.97
N ASP A 214 10.21 1.14 6.90
CA ASP A 214 11.42 1.95 6.69
C ASP A 214 12.59 1.09 6.21
N TYR A 215 13.71 1.71 5.86
CA TYR A 215 14.94 1.03 5.49
C TYR A 215 15.39 0.08 6.60
N ASP A 216 15.60 -1.18 6.22
CA ASP A 216 16.20 -2.18 7.09
C ASP A 216 17.40 -2.82 6.37
N TYR A 217 18.58 -2.67 6.96
CA TYR A 217 19.82 -3.17 6.37
C TYR A 217 19.81 -4.70 6.23
N ALA A 218 19.19 -5.42 7.18
CA ALA A 218 19.12 -6.89 7.10
C ALA A 218 18.26 -7.35 5.91
N THR A 219 17.15 -6.65 5.67
CA THR A 219 16.29 -6.80 4.49
C THR A 219 17.05 -6.45 3.22
N GLN A 220 17.79 -5.34 3.20
CA GLN A 220 18.60 -4.93 2.06
C GLN A 220 19.63 -6.00 1.67
N VAL A 221 20.34 -6.57 2.65
CA VAL A 221 21.30 -7.66 2.41
C VAL A 221 20.61 -8.93 1.87
N LYS A 222 19.38 -9.19 2.30
CA LYS A 222 18.65 -10.41 1.93
C LYS A 222 18.02 -10.34 0.54
N TYR A 223 17.40 -9.21 0.20
CA TYR A 223 16.56 -9.07 -1.00
C TYR A 223 17.01 -7.95 -1.95
N GLY A 224 17.81 -7.01 -1.47
CA GLY A 224 18.36 -5.95 -2.29
C GLY A 224 19.44 -6.44 -3.25
N GLU A 225 19.92 -5.53 -4.09
CA GLU A 225 21.00 -5.79 -5.03
C GLU A 225 21.71 -4.47 -5.35
N PHE A 226 23.03 -4.53 -5.48
CA PHE A 226 23.87 -3.38 -5.79
C PHE A 226 24.36 -3.53 -7.24
N GLY A 227 24.38 -2.42 -7.97
CA GLY A 227 24.81 -2.36 -9.36
C GLY A 227 25.41 -1.00 -9.69
N SER A 228 25.52 -0.72 -10.97
CA SER A 228 26.06 0.55 -11.49
C SER A 228 25.15 1.10 -12.58
N THR A 229 25.38 2.32 -13.02
CA THR A 229 24.62 2.88 -14.17
C THR A 229 24.79 2.05 -15.45
N ALA A 230 25.95 1.41 -15.65
CA ALA A 230 26.21 0.57 -16.82
C ALA A 230 25.59 -0.84 -16.69
N GLU A 231 25.53 -1.36 -15.47
CA GLU A 231 24.98 -2.66 -15.12
C GLU A 231 24.02 -2.49 -13.94
N PRO A 232 22.81 -1.97 -14.18
CA PRO A 232 21.85 -1.69 -13.11
C PRO A 232 21.39 -3.00 -12.48
N PRO A 233 21.04 -2.98 -11.17
CA PRO A 233 20.50 -4.15 -10.51
C PRO A 233 19.21 -4.61 -11.20
N ALA A 234 18.96 -5.92 -11.20
CA ALA A 234 17.70 -6.45 -11.71
C ALA A 234 16.52 -5.85 -10.93
N MET A 235 15.38 -5.59 -11.58
CA MET A 235 14.19 -5.07 -10.89
C MET A 235 13.00 -6.01 -11.12
N PRO A 236 12.14 -6.25 -10.12
CA PRO A 236 10.97 -7.12 -10.28
C PRO A 236 10.04 -6.57 -11.37
N GLY A 237 9.40 -7.47 -12.11
CA GLY A 237 8.53 -7.11 -13.24
C GLY A 237 7.13 -7.72 -13.18
N ASP A 238 6.87 -8.54 -12.16
CA ASP A 238 5.68 -9.37 -12.03
C ASP A 238 4.95 -9.19 -10.70
N GLY A 239 5.33 -8.19 -9.89
CA GLY A 239 4.75 -7.94 -8.56
C GLY A 239 3.22 -7.98 -8.55
N TRP A 240 2.56 -7.22 -9.43
CA TRP A 240 1.10 -7.24 -9.55
C TRP A 240 0.51 -8.62 -9.83
N LYS A 241 1.20 -9.47 -10.60
CA LYS A 241 0.73 -10.82 -10.93
C LYS A 241 0.73 -11.76 -9.72
N HIS A 242 1.55 -11.49 -8.70
CA HIS A 242 1.57 -12.26 -7.47
C HIS A 242 0.35 -11.97 -6.58
N PHE A 243 -0.12 -10.71 -6.56
CA PHE A 243 -1.17 -10.26 -5.64
C PHE A 243 -2.57 -10.17 -6.27
N TYR A 244 -2.66 -10.04 -7.60
CA TYR A 244 -3.92 -9.80 -8.28
C TYR A 244 -4.23 -10.86 -9.33
N LYS A 245 -5.49 -11.32 -9.32
CA LYS A 245 -6.02 -12.24 -10.32
C LYS A 245 -6.42 -11.48 -11.59
N PRO A 246 -6.46 -12.13 -12.77
CA PRO A 246 -7.06 -11.54 -13.94
C PRO A 246 -8.53 -11.15 -13.70
N CYS A 247 -8.96 -10.03 -14.29
CA CYS A 247 -10.37 -9.66 -14.31
C CYS A 247 -11.20 -10.70 -15.10
N SER A 248 -12.42 -10.98 -14.63
CA SER A 248 -13.34 -11.97 -15.22
C SER A 248 -14.22 -11.41 -16.33
#